data_AF-A0A6N8YVM4-F1
#
_entry.id   AF-A0A6N8YVM4-F1
#
_cell.length_a   1.000
_cell.length_b   1.000
_cell.length_c   1.000
_cell.angle_alpha   90.00
_cell.angle_beta   90.00
_cell.angle_gamma   90.00
#
_symmetry.space_group_name_H-M   'P 1'
#
loop_
_entity.id
_entity.type
_entity.pdbx_description
1 polymer ?
#
loop_
_entity_poly.entity_id
_entity_poly.type
_entity_poly.pdbx_seq_one_letter_code
_entity_poly.pdbx_strand_id
1 'polypeptide(L)'
;MPTLVSFDIDGTLEAGDPPGPVTMNMVRKAQAHGCIVGSSSDRPIPVQQAIWDRHGIEVSFVSSKQGLPEVKERFPAEAYYHIGDTDLDRQFALAAGFRFVWMDEGSTEPWILD
;
A
#
# COMPACT_ATOMS: atom_id res chain seq x y z
N MET A 1 0.11 15.54 -10.27
CA MET A 1 -1.02 14.92 -9.52
C MET A 1 -0.39 14.06 -8.42
N PRO A 2 -1.07 13.67 -7.33
CA PRO A 2 -0.40 12.88 -6.30
C PRO A 2 0.04 11.51 -6.85
N THR A 3 1.03 10.89 -6.20
CA THR A 3 1.33 9.46 -6.36
C THR A 3 0.39 8.65 -5.48
N LEU A 4 -0.16 7.55 -5.99
CA LEU A 4 -0.92 6.60 -5.20
C LEU A 4 -0.04 5.40 -4.85
N VAL A 5 0.02 5.06 -3.57
CA VAL A 5 0.76 3.92 -3.04
C VAL A 5 -0.20 3.00 -2.29
N SER A 6 -0.42 1.82 -2.86
CA SER A 6 -1.13 0.71 -2.22
C SER A 6 -0.11 -0.22 -1.55
N PHE A 7 -0.38 -0.66 -0.33
CA PHE A 7 0.45 -1.63 0.38
C PHE A 7 -0.31 -2.95 0.54
N ASP A 8 0.35 -4.09 0.27
CA ASP A 8 -0.01 -5.31 0.98
C ASP A 8 0.32 -5.15 2.49
N ILE A 9 -0.10 -6.09 3.33
CA ILE A 9 0.07 -6.02 4.77
C ILE A 9 1.09 -7.05 5.25
N ASP A 10 0.86 -8.34 4.96
CA ASP A 10 1.68 -9.42 5.52
C ASP A 10 3.00 -9.50 4.75
N GLY A 11 4.11 -9.64 5.45
CA GLY A 11 5.46 -9.57 4.86
C GLY A 11 5.86 -8.20 4.31
N THR A 12 4.94 -7.22 4.26
CA THR A 12 5.15 -5.90 3.68
C THR A 12 5.23 -4.80 4.73
N LEU A 13 4.17 -4.61 5.54
CA LEU A 13 4.13 -3.61 6.60
C LEU A 13 4.68 -4.21 7.91
N GLU A 14 5.27 -3.37 8.77
CA GLU A 14 5.71 -3.80 10.11
C GLU A 14 4.54 -4.31 10.98
N ALA A 15 3.30 -3.95 10.63
CA ALA A 15 2.07 -4.38 11.28
C ALA A 15 1.48 -5.69 10.70
N GLY A 16 2.14 -6.29 9.71
CA GLY A 16 1.77 -7.59 9.14
C GLY A 16 2.12 -8.79 10.04
N ASP A 17 1.66 -9.97 9.62
CA ASP A 17 1.98 -11.26 10.22
C ASP A 17 2.30 -12.30 9.11
N PRO A 18 3.58 -12.52 8.76
CA PRO A 18 4.77 -11.97 9.42
C PRO A 18 4.95 -10.45 9.17
N PRO A 19 5.70 -9.73 10.03
CA PRO A 19 5.99 -8.31 9.82
C PRO A 19 6.97 -8.10 8.66
N GLY A 20 6.76 -7.05 7.88
CA GLY A 20 7.62 -6.61 6.79
C GLY A 20 8.47 -5.38 7.11
N PRO A 21 9.30 -4.93 6.14
CA PRO A 21 10.27 -3.84 6.33
C PRO A 21 9.66 -2.43 6.28
N VAL A 22 8.45 -2.26 5.72
CA VAL A 22 7.82 -0.95 5.61
C VAL A 22 7.19 -0.55 6.94
N THR A 23 7.82 0.39 7.64
CA THR A 23 7.33 0.85 8.95
C THR A 23 6.05 1.68 8.82
N MET A 24 5.22 1.73 9.87
CA MET A 24 4.06 2.61 9.89
C MET A 24 4.48 4.09 9.88
N ASN A 25 5.70 4.41 10.32
CA ASN A 25 6.27 5.76 10.20
C ASN A 25 6.59 6.12 8.73
N MET A 26 7.15 5.19 7.96
CA MET A 26 7.36 5.35 6.51
C MET A 26 6.04 5.62 5.78
N VAL A 27 4.96 4.95 6.18
CA VAL A 27 3.63 5.22 5.62
C VAL A 27 3.17 6.65 5.91
N ARG A 28 3.37 7.15 7.14
CA ARG A 28 3.05 8.56 7.48
C ARG A 28 3.89 9.55 6.67
N LYS A 29 5.15 9.24 6.40
CA LYS A 29 6.00 10.05 5.52
C LYS A 29 5.41 10.12 4.12
N ALA A 30 4.97 9.00 3.53
CA ALA A 30 4.28 9.01 2.24
C ALA A 30 3.07 9.95 2.23
N GLN A 31 2.26 9.94 3.29
CA GLN A 31 1.11 10.86 3.41
C GLN A 31 1.56 12.32 3.52
N ALA A 32 2.61 12.60 4.30
CA ALA A 32 3.18 13.94 4.42
C ALA A 32 3.77 14.46 3.09
N HIS A 33 4.27 13.56 2.23
CA HIS A 33 4.68 13.87 0.86
C HIS A 33 3.50 14.06 -0.12
N GLY A 34 2.27 13.94 0.34
CA GLY A 34 1.07 14.12 -0.46
C GLY A 34 0.66 12.89 -1.27
N CYS A 35 1.16 11.70 -0.93
CA CYS A 35 0.71 10.46 -1.55
C CYS A 35 -0.73 10.11 -1.12
N ILE A 36 -1.50 9.55 -2.05
CA ILE A 36 -2.73 8.82 -1.73
C ILE A 36 -2.31 7.44 -1.23
N VAL A 37 -2.62 7.11 0.01
CA VAL A 37 -2.16 5.87 0.66
C VAL A 37 -3.35 4.99 1.01
N GLY A 38 -3.19 3.68 0.82
CA GLY A 38 -4.15 2.67 1.27
C GLY A 38 -3.58 1.26 1.23
N SER A 39 -4.40 0.27 1.57
CA SER A 39 -4.02 -1.14 1.47
C SER A 39 -4.84 -1.92 0.45
N SER A 40 -4.18 -2.89 -0.19
CA SER A 40 -4.80 -3.95 -0.97
C SER A 40 -4.21 -5.28 -0.53
N SER A 41 -4.93 -6.02 0.30
CA SER A 41 -4.45 -7.26 0.94
C SER A 41 -5.49 -8.37 0.89
N ASP A 42 -5.07 -9.61 1.11
CA ASP A 42 -5.98 -10.77 1.23
C ASP A 42 -6.69 -10.81 2.60
N ARG A 43 -6.26 -9.97 3.55
CA ARG A 43 -6.97 -9.79 4.83
C ARG A 43 -8.38 -9.24 4.60
N PRO A 44 -9.39 -9.68 5.38
CA PRO A 44 -10.73 -9.09 5.31
C PRO A 44 -10.71 -7.58 5.52
N ILE A 45 -11.55 -6.84 4.80
CA ILE A 45 -11.59 -5.36 4.85
C ILE A 45 -11.66 -4.79 6.28
N PRO A 46 -12.52 -5.30 7.20
CA PRO A 46 -12.55 -4.79 8.58
C PRO A 46 -11.24 -5.01 9.34
N VAL A 47 -10.49 -6.06 9.00
CA VAL A 47 -9.18 -6.36 9.61
C VAL A 47 -8.14 -5.36 9.11
N GLN A 48 -8.13 -5.05 7.82
CA GLN A 48 -7.24 -4.01 7.27
C GLN A 48 -7.51 -2.66 7.94
N GLN A 49 -8.79 -2.24 8.00
CA GLN A 49 -9.17 -0.99 8.63
C GLN A 49 -8.73 -0.94 10.10
N ALA A 50 -8.95 -2.01 10.87
CA ALA A 50 -8.55 -2.08 12.26
C ALA A 50 -7.04 -1.98 12.47
N ILE A 51 -6.21 -2.43 11.51
CA ILE A 51 -4.75 -2.25 11.58
C ILE A 51 -4.42 -0.77 11.46
N TRP A 52 -4.95 -0.09 10.45
CA TRP A 52 -4.75 1.35 10.25
C TRP A 52 -5.21 2.18 11.46
N ASP A 53 -6.40 1.88 11.99
CA ASP A 53 -6.98 2.56 13.15
C ASP A 53 -6.10 2.43 14.40
N ARG A 54 -5.56 1.23 14.67
CA ARG A 54 -4.66 0.99 15.82
C ARG A 54 -3.37 1.80 15.76
N HIS A 55 -2.91 2.11 14.54
CA HIS A 55 -1.74 2.96 14.33
C HIS A 55 -2.11 4.44 14.18
N GLY A 56 -3.38 4.81 14.23
CA GLY A 56 -3.84 6.19 14.05
C GLY A 56 -3.46 6.76 12.69
N ILE A 57 -3.50 5.93 11.64
CA ILE A 57 -3.22 6.32 10.26
C ILE A 57 -4.53 6.29 9.48
N GLU A 58 -5.00 7.44 9.04
CA GLU A 58 -6.18 7.54 8.19
C GLU A 58 -5.79 7.32 6.73
N VAL A 59 -6.17 6.17 6.17
CA VAL A 59 -5.89 5.84 4.76
C VAL A 59 -7.05 6.22 3.83
N SER A 60 -6.73 6.50 2.57
CA SER A 60 -7.73 6.84 1.55
C SER A 60 -8.59 5.66 1.12
N PHE A 61 -8.06 4.44 1.22
CA PHE A 61 -8.78 3.21 0.87
C PHE A 61 -8.24 1.98 1.60
N VAL A 62 -9.13 1.00 1.73
CA VAL A 62 -8.83 -0.40 2.06
C VAL A 62 -9.54 -1.26 1.03
N SER A 63 -8.85 -2.24 0.44
CA SER A 63 -9.37 -3.05 -0.66
C SER A 63 -8.79 -4.47 -0.63
N SER A 64 -9.39 -5.39 -1.39
CA SER A 64 -8.71 -6.66 -1.70
C SER A 64 -7.74 -6.48 -2.87
N LYS A 65 -6.85 -7.45 -3.11
CA LYS A 65 -5.91 -7.40 -4.24
C LYS A 65 -6.64 -7.33 -5.60
N GLN A 66 -7.79 -7.98 -5.72
CA GLN A 66 -8.64 -7.94 -6.91
C GLN A 66 -9.25 -6.55 -7.14
N GLY A 67 -9.39 -5.73 -6.09
CA GLY A 67 -10.03 -4.42 -6.17
C GLY A 67 -9.10 -3.26 -6.55
N LEU A 68 -7.84 -3.54 -6.91
CA LEU A 68 -6.90 -2.55 -7.42
C LEU A 68 -7.42 -1.78 -8.66
N PRO A 69 -8.12 -2.41 -9.63
CA PRO A 69 -8.72 -1.67 -10.75
C PRO A 69 -9.71 -0.60 -10.29
N GLU A 70 -10.61 -0.92 -9.35
CA GLU A 70 -11.58 0.06 -8.85
C GLU A 70 -10.91 1.18 -8.03
N VAL A 71 -9.85 0.86 -7.29
CA VAL A 71 -9.02 1.88 -6.62
C VAL A 71 -8.46 2.86 -7.65
N LYS A 72 -7.92 2.37 -8.76
CA LYS A 72 -7.36 3.23 -9.82
C LYS A 72 -8.40 4.12 -10.48
N GLU A 73 -9.62 3.62 -10.68
CA GLU A 73 -10.74 4.41 -11.23
C GLU A 73 -11.21 5.48 -10.24
N ARG A 74 -11.28 5.15 -8.95
CA ARG A 74 -11.79 6.06 -7.91
C ARG A 74 -10.80 7.15 -7.52
N PHE A 75 -9.49 6.90 -7.62
CA PHE A 75 -8.45 7.80 -7.14
C PHE A 75 -7.48 8.20 -8.28
N PRO A 76 -7.80 9.28 -9.03
CA PRO A 76 -6.91 9.78 -10.06
C PRO A 76 -5.56 10.24 -9.49
N ALA A 77 -4.48 9.62 -9.97
CA ALA A 77 -3.10 9.87 -9.59
C ALA A 77 -2.18 9.89 -10.81
N GLU A 78 -0.99 10.49 -10.64
CA GLU A 78 0.05 10.57 -11.68
C GLU A 78 0.75 9.22 -11.89
N ALA A 79 0.96 8.50 -10.80
CA ALA A 79 1.58 7.19 -10.78
C ALA A 79 0.89 6.32 -9.73
N TYR A 80 0.87 5.01 -10.00
CA TYR A 80 0.21 4.01 -9.17
C TYR A 80 1.24 2.94 -8.81
N TYR A 81 1.51 2.78 -7.52
CA TYR A 81 2.41 1.76 -6.99
C TYR A 81 1.64 0.79 -6.11
N HIS A 82 2.00 -0.47 -6.19
CA HIS A 82 1.62 -1.47 -5.20
C HIS A 82 2.90 -2.11 -4.65
N ILE A 83 3.07 -2.01 -3.34
CA ILE A 83 4.20 -2.60 -2.61
C ILE A 83 3.72 -3.92 -2.00
N GLY A 84 4.43 -5.01 -2.26
CA GLY A 84 4.11 -6.34 -1.76
C GLY A 84 5.34 -7.23 -1.63
N ASP A 85 5.16 -8.43 -1.07
CA ASP A 85 6.21 -9.39 -0.78
C ASP A 85 6.09 -10.70 -1.59
N THR A 86 4.99 -10.89 -2.33
CA THR A 86 4.74 -12.10 -3.11
C THR A 86 4.57 -11.84 -4.62
N ASP A 87 4.80 -12.91 -5.41
CA ASP A 87 4.46 -12.89 -6.84
C ASP A 87 2.97 -12.68 -7.11
N LEU A 88 2.10 -13.01 -6.14
CA LEU A 88 0.66 -12.80 -6.27
C LEU A 88 0.32 -11.31 -6.26
N ASP A 89 0.98 -10.53 -5.39
CA ASP A 89 0.86 -9.06 -5.34
C ASP A 89 1.29 -8.45 -6.67
N ARG A 90 2.44 -8.90 -7.18
CA ARG A 90 2.95 -8.50 -8.48
C ARG A 90 1.95 -8.79 -9.59
N GLN A 91 1.35 -9.97 -9.61
CA GLN A 91 0.36 -10.34 -10.62
C GLN A 91 -0.84 -9.40 -10.60
N PHE A 92 -1.46 -9.17 -9.43
CA PHE A 92 -2.63 -8.30 -9.31
C PHE A 92 -2.31 -6.83 -9.61
N ALA A 93 -1.17 -6.33 -9.14
CA ALA A 93 -0.70 -4.99 -9.42
C ALA A 93 -0.55 -4.75 -10.93
N LEU A 94 0.18 -5.62 -11.62
CA LEU A 94 0.41 -5.50 -13.05
C LEU A 94 -0.89 -5.63 -13.85
N ALA A 95 -1.78 -6.55 -13.46
CA ALA A 95 -3.09 -6.71 -14.09
C ALA A 95 -3.97 -5.44 -13.97
N ALA A 96 -3.89 -4.73 -12.85
CA ALA A 96 -4.56 -3.44 -12.64
C ALA A 96 -3.81 -2.24 -13.26
N GLY A 97 -2.64 -2.47 -13.86
CA GLY A 97 -1.79 -1.44 -14.44
C GLY A 97 -1.13 -0.53 -13.39
N PHE A 98 -0.82 -1.08 -12.22
CA PHE A 98 0.06 -0.48 -11.22
C PHE A 98 1.51 -0.86 -11.53
N ARG A 99 2.46 -0.06 -11.04
CA ARG A 99 3.86 -0.45 -10.90
C ARG A 99 3.98 -1.30 -9.64
N PHE A 100 4.55 -2.48 -9.77
CA PHE A 100 4.85 -3.31 -8.61
C PHE A 100 6.25 -2.99 -8.07
N VAL A 101 6.39 -2.95 -6.75
CA VAL A 101 7.66 -2.73 -6.05
C VAL A 101 7.76 -3.75 -4.91
N TRP A 102 8.90 -4.44 -4.79
CA TRP A 102 9.12 -5.38 -3.70
C TRP A 102 9.25 -4.62 -2.37
N MET A 103 8.78 -5.21 -1.27
CA MET A 103 8.81 -4.58 0.06
C MET A 103 10.17 -4.00 0.46
N ASP A 104 11.28 -4.67 0.15
CA ASP A 104 12.64 -4.18 0.45
C ASP A 104 12.96 -2.91 -0.35
N GLU A 105 12.68 -2.90 -1.65
CA GLU A 105 12.85 -1.72 -2.52
C GLU A 105 11.91 -0.59 -2.09
N GLY A 106 10.66 -0.95 -1.84
CA GLY A 106 9.58 -0.06 -1.40
C GLY A 106 9.91 0.64 -0.09
N SER A 107 10.67 -0.01 0.80
CA SER A 107 11.19 0.55 2.06
C SER A 107 12.33 1.57 1.90
N THR A 108 12.75 1.82 0.65
CA THR A 108 13.79 2.79 0.28
C THR A 108 13.32 3.86 -0.72
N GLU A 109 12.03 3.91 -1.04
CA GLU A 109 11.51 4.91 -1.98
C GLU A 109 11.61 6.35 -1.41
N PRO A 110 11.88 7.38 -2.24
CA PRO A 110 12.10 8.74 -1.76
C PRO A 110 10.94 9.31 -0.93
N TRP A 111 9.69 8.97 -1.28
CA TRP A 111 8.50 9.46 -0.59
C TRP A 111 8.26 8.82 0.78
N ILE A 112 9.10 7.89 1.22
CA ILE A 112 9.03 7.31 2.57
C ILE A 112 10.29 7.52 3.41
N LEU A 113 11.37 8.06 2.83
CA LEU A 113 12.66 8.21 3.49
C LEU A 113 12.81 9.52 4.27
N ASP A 114 12.20 10.61 3.79
CA ASP A 114 12.31 11.96 4.38
C ASP A 114 11.50 12.13 5.68
#